data_AF-A0A9E1UWV0-F1
#
_entry.id   AF-A0A9E1UWV0-F1
#
_cell.length_a   1.000
_cell.length_b   1.000
_cell.length_c   1.000
_cell.angle_alpha   90.00
_cell.angle_beta   90.00
_cell.angle_gamma   90.00
#
_symmetry.space_group_name_H-M   'P 1'
#
loop_
_entity.id
_entity.type
_entity.pdbx_description
1 polymer ?
#
loop_
_entity_poly.entity_id
_entity_poly.type
_entity_poly.pdbx_seq_one_letter_code
_entity_poly.pdbx_strand_id
1 'polypeptide(L)'
;MSVLGIDQLRPVPMHARFKQDNWLTWGGSVVRDDSGLYHMYVSRWPRAAGHGAWVTHSEVVHATATAPTGPYEFQDIALGRHERGAWDADVAHNPTAIRWQGKY
;
A
#
# COMPACT_ATOMS: atom_id res chain seq x y z
N MET A 1 4.25 21.52 -30.08
CA MET A 1 4.92 21.27 -28.79
C MET A 1 4.76 19.80 -28.46
N SER A 2 5.81 18.98 -28.52
CA SER A 2 5.77 17.66 -27.89
C SER A 2 5.97 17.86 -26.39
N VAL A 3 5.12 17.23 -25.58
CA VAL A 3 5.38 17.14 -24.14
C VAL A 3 6.53 16.15 -24.00
N LEU A 4 7.71 16.65 -23.64
CA LEU A 4 8.91 15.82 -23.41
C LEU A 4 8.53 14.63 -22.51
N GLY A 5 8.76 13.42 -22.99
CA GLY A 5 8.67 12.18 -22.20
C GLY A 5 7.41 11.34 -22.37
N ILE A 6 6.36 11.80 -23.06
CA ILE A 6 5.15 10.96 -23.24
C ILE A 6 5.44 9.70 -24.08
N ASP A 7 6.35 9.81 -25.05
CA ASP A 7 6.80 8.70 -25.89
C ASP A 7 7.62 7.65 -25.10
N GLN A 8 8.03 7.96 -23.87
CA GLN A 8 8.74 7.02 -22.99
C GLN A 8 7.81 6.24 -22.06
N LEU A 9 6.51 6.59 -22.00
CA LEU A 9 5.55 5.84 -21.21
C LEU A 9 5.39 4.43 -21.78
N ARG A 10 5.63 3.43 -20.94
CA ARG A 10 5.42 2.02 -21.28
C ARG A 10 4.21 1.48 -20.51
N PRO A 11 3.50 0.47 -21.05
CA PRO A 11 2.47 -0.22 -20.30
C PRO A 11 3.01 -0.73 -18.96
N VAL A 12 2.23 -0.57 -17.90
CA VAL A 12 2.55 -1.18 -16.61
C VAL A 12 2.34 -2.69 -16.72
N PRO A 13 3.30 -3.53 -16.34
CA PRO A 13 3.10 -4.97 -16.30
C PRO A 13 1.93 -5.32 -15.37
N MET A 14 1.02 -6.20 -15.81
CA MET A 14 -0.22 -6.49 -15.07
C MET A 14 0.01 -7.19 -13.73
N HIS A 15 1.18 -7.80 -13.53
CA HIS A 15 1.60 -8.36 -12.25
C HIS A 15 2.10 -7.28 -11.27
N ALA A 16 2.49 -6.10 -11.78
CA ALA A 16 3.00 -4.97 -10.99
C ALA A 16 1.88 -4.11 -10.41
N ARG A 17 0.91 -4.77 -9.80
CA ARG A 17 -0.19 -4.15 -9.06
C ARG A 17 -0.47 -4.97 -7.81
N PHE A 18 -0.79 -4.29 -6.71
CA PHE A 18 -1.45 -4.92 -5.59
C PHE A 18 -2.96 -4.74 -5.76
N LYS A 19 -3.73 -5.83 -5.70
CA LYS A 19 -5.18 -5.82 -5.84
C LYS A 19 -5.81 -6.81 -4.87
N GLN A 20 -6.87 -6.38 -4.19
CA GLN A 20 -7.79 -7.26 -3.48
C GLN A 20 -9.21 -6.93 -3.92
N ASP A 21 -9.98 -7.90 -4.40
CA ASP A 21 -11.21 -7.64 -5.16
C ASP A 21 -12.25 -6.80 -4.41
N ASN A 22 -12.43 -7.08 -3.12
CA ASN A 22 -13.41 -6.41 -2.25
C ASN A 22 -12.88 -5.11 -1.63
N TRP A 23 -11.70 -4.65 -2.04
CA TRP A 23 -11.03 -3.50 -1.45
C TRP A 23 -10.67 -2.46 -2.50
N LEU A 24 -10.66 -1.21 -2.06
CA LEU A 24 -9.92 -0.13 -2.70
C LEU A 24 -8.55 -0.05 -2.02
N THR A 25 -7.49 0.12 -2.80
CA THR A 25 -6.11 0.17 -2.31
C THR A 25 -5.44 1.47 -2.75
N TRP A 26 -4.63 2.08 -1.88
CA TRP A 26 -3.98 3.37 -2.16
C TRP A 26 -2.63 3.53 -1.44
N GLY A 27 -1.73 4.30 -2.04
CA GLY A 27 -0.52 4.78 -1.37
C GLY A 27 0.47 3.67 -0.98
N GLY A 28 0.67 2.69 -1.85
CA GLY A 28 1.64 1.61 -1.60
C GLY A 28 3.06 2.15 -1.42
N SER A 29 3.65 1.90 -0.25
CA SER A 29 5.02 2.25 0.10
C SER A 29 5.83 0.99 0.29
N VAL A 30 6.98 0.89 -0.37
CA VAL A 30 7.80 -0.34 -0.42
C VAL A 30 9.16 -0.10 0.21
N VAL A 31 9.57 -1.03 1.08
CA VAL A 31 10.92 -1.12 1.63
C VAL A 31 11.49 -2.51 1.40
N ARG A 32 12.81 -2.62 1.24
CA ARG A 32 13.52 -3.91 1.08
C ARG A 32 14.24 -4.28 2.37
N ASP A 33 14.10 -5.52 2.81
CA ASP A 33 14.80 -6.02 3.98
C ASP A 33 16.25 -6.46 3.67
N ASP A 34 16.99 -6.92 4.69
CA ASP A 34 18.35 -7.47 4.51
C ASP A 34 18.38 -8.83 3.81
N SER A 35 17.27 -9.59 3.85
CA SER A 35 17.15 -10.86 3.12
C SER A 35 16.90 -10.64 1.61
N GLY A 36 16.54 -9.41 1.24
CA GLY A 36 16.21 -9.00 -0.11
C GLY A 36 14.72 -9.06 -0.44
N LEU A 37 13.86 -9.42 0.52
CA LEU A 37 12.41 -9.41 0.42
C LEU A 37 11.88 -7.98 0.39
N TYR A 38 10.87 -7.73 -0.44
CA TYR A 38 10.19 -6.45 -0.53
C TYR A 38 8.93 -6.48 0.32
N HIS A 39 8.78 -5.47 1.18
CA HIS A 39 7.64 -5.26 2.06
C HIS A 39 6.88 -4.03 1.57
N MET A 40 5.65 -4.23 1.11
CA MET A 40 4.72 -3.16 0.77
C MET A 40 3.77 -2.92 1.94
N TYR A 41 3.67 -1.67 2.35
CA TYR A 41 2.61 -1.16 3.22
C TYR A 41 1.66 -0.33 2.38
N VAL A 42 0.37 -0.64 2.44
CA VAL A 42 -0.63 -0.03 1.53
C VAL A 42 -1.95 0.18 2.27
N SER A 43 -2.58 1.34 2.08
CA SER A 43 -3.92 1.58 2.59
C SER A 43 -4.91 0.68 1.87
N ARG A 44 -5.86 0.09 2.59
CA ARG A 44 -7.06 -0.49 1.99
C ARG A 44 -8.32 -0.14 2.76
N TRP A 45 -9.45 -0.04 2.06
CA TRP A 45 -10.78 0.07 2.66
C TRP A 45 -11.84 -0.65 1.82
N PRO A 46 -12.99 -1.05 2.40
CA PRO A 46 -13.98 -1.85 1.70
C PRO A 46 -14.52 -1.11 0.48
N ARG A 47 -14.49 -1.77 -0.69
CA ARG A 47 -15.03 -1.22 -1.94
C ARG A 47 -16.51 -0.86 -1.81
N ALA A 48 -17.27 -1.67 -1.07
CA ALA A 48 -18.69 -1.47 -0.84
C ALA A 48 -19.01 -0.18 -0.05
N ALA A 49 -18.06 0.35 0.71
CA ALA A 49 -18.22 1.60 1.47
C ALA A 49 -17.99 2.86 0.60
N GLY A 50 -17.57 2.69 -0.66
CA GLY A 50 -17.33 3.79 -1.59
C GLY A 50 -15.97 4.46 -1.42
N HIS A 51 -15.62 5.35 -2.35
CA HIS A 51 -14.29 5.98 -2.37
C HIS A 51 -14.04 6.84 -1.12
N GLY A 52 -15.03 7.61 -0.67
CA GLY A 52 -14.90 8.50 0.50
C GLY A 52 -14.68 7.77 1.84
N ALA A 53 -14.89 6.46 1.90
CA ALA A 53 -14.68 5.69 3.13
C ALA A 53 -13.22 5.57 3.56
N TRP A 54 -12.27 6.10 2.77
CA TRP A 54 -10.87 6.13 3.19
C TRP A 54 -10.66 6.90 4.51
N VAL A 55 -11.51 7.90 4.82
CA VAL A 55 -11.44 8.68 6.08
C VAL A 55 -12.01 7.97 7.31
N THR A 56 -12.65 6.81 7.15
CA THR A 56 -13.35 6.13 8.27
C THR A 56 -13.11 4.62 8.35
N HIS A 57 -12.60 4.00 7.29
CA HIS A 57 -12.45 2.55 7.17
C HIS A 57 -11.07 2.11 6.66
N SER A 58 -10.13 3.04 6.44
CA SER A 58 -8.80 2.63 6.01
C SER A 58 -8.05 1.91 7.11
N GLU A 59 -7.44 0.81 6.72
CA GLU A 59 -6.38 0.15 7.45
C GLU A 59 -5.13 0.08 6.58
N VAL A 60 -3.96 -0.03 7.20
CA VAL A 60 -2.70 -0.28 6.50
C VAL A 60 -2.40 -1.77 6.57
N VAL A 61 -2.23 -2.39 5.41
CA VAL A 61 -1.86 -3.79 5.30
C VAL A 61 -0.42 -3.96 4.85
N HIS A 62 0.15 -5.10 5.24
CA HIS A 62 1.46 -5.54 4.82
C HIS A 62 1.32 -6.62 3.75
N ALA A 63 2.11 -6.49 2.68
CA ALA A 63 2.24 -7.48 1.62
C ALA A 63 3.72 -7.67 1.26
N THR A 64 4.10 -8.84 0.77
CA THR A 64 5.50 -9.15 0.43
C THR A 64 5.67 -9.63 -1.00
N ALA A 65 6.85 -9.39 -1.56
CA ALA A 65 7.25 -9.89 -2.87
C ALA A 65 8.75 -10.19 -2.92
N THR A 66 9.16 -11.10 -3.79
CA THR A 66 10.58 -11.39 -4.07
C THR A 66 11.18 -10.46 -5.13
N ALA A 67 10.35 -9.64 -5.79
CA ALA A 67 10.76 -8.65 -6.79
C ALA A 67 10.14 -7.27 -6.49
N PRO A 68 10.81 -6.17 -6.85
CA PRO A 68 10.31 -4.81 -6.56
C PRO A 68 8.96 -4.53 -7.24
N THR A 69 8.69 -5.18 -8.37
CA THR A 69 7.46 -5.09 -9.14
C THR A 69 6.40 -6.11 -8.71
N GLY A 70 6.58 -6.82 -7.61
CA GLY A 70 5.64 -7.87 -7.21
C GLY A 70 5.78 -9.17 -8.03
N PRO A 71 4.75 -10.03 -8.05
CA PRO A 71 3.45 -9.84 -7.41
C PRO A 71 3.57 -9.73 -5.89
N TYR A 72 2.80 -8.82 -5.30
CA TYR A 72 2.75 -8.64 -3.84
C TYR A 72 1.63 -9.50 -3.26
N GLU A 73 1.96 -10.33 -2.29
CA GLU A 73 1.04 -11.21 -1.59
C GLU A 73 0.72 -10.65 -0.21
N PHE A 74 -0.57 -10.50 0.10
CA PHE A 74 -1.04 -10.05 1.40
C PHE A 74 -0.54 -10.97 2.52
N GLN A 75 -0.03 -10.38 3.59
CA GLN A 75 0.42 -11.10 4.78
C GLN A 75 -0.51 -10.82 5.97
N ASP A 76 -0.58 -9.56 6.40
CA ASP A 76 -1.33 -9.16 7.59
C ASP A 76 -1.80 -7.69 7.56
N ILE A 77 -2.47 -7.29 8.64
CA ILE A 77 -2.87 -5.90 8.90
C ILE A 77 -1.82 -5.30 9.85
N ALA A 78 -1.04 -4.34 9.34
CA ALA A 78 0.00 -3.66 10.11
C ALA A 78 -0.58 -2.58 11.02
N LEU A 79 -1.53 -1.77 10.53
CA LEU A 79 -2.25 -0.76 11.33
C LEU A 79 -3.74 -0.90 11.05
N GLY A 80 -4.47 -1.46 12.01
CA GLY A 80 -5.92 -1.67 11.94
C GLY A 80 -6.70 -0.56 12.63
N ARG A 81 -7.98 -0.83 12.91
CA ARG A 81 -8.84 0.08 13.67
C ARG A 81 -8.53 -0.02 15.17
N HIS A 82 -8.31 1.13 15.82
CA HIS A 82 -8.09 1.22 17.25
C HIS A 82 -9.40 1.44 18.03
N GLU A 83 -9.33 1.34 19.36
CA GLU A 83 -10.47 1.58 20.24
C GLU A 83 -11.03 3.00 20.08
N ARG A 84 -12.34 3.15 20.23
CA ARG A 84 -13.00 4.45 20.17
C ARG A 84 -12.41 5.39 21.21
N GLY A 85 -11.96 6.57 20.76
CA GLY A 85 -11.34 7.59 21.60
C GLY A 85 -9.82 7.64 21.49
N ALA A 86 -9.19 6.63 20.88
CA ALA A 86 -7.81 6.77 20.42
C ALA A 86 -7.71 7.81 19.29
N TRP A 87 -6.56 8.48 19.19
CA TRP A 87 -6.34 9.54 18.19
C TRP A 87 -6.39 9.00 16.74
N ASP A 88 -6.13 7.70 16.57
CA ASP A 88 -6.09 6.94 15.32
C ASP A 88 -7.28 5.95 15.17
N ALA A 89 -8.32 6.11 15.99
CA ALA A 89 -9.45 5.18 16.06
C ALA A 89 -10.27 5.03 14.76
N ASP A 90 -10.26 6.05 13.89
CA ASP A 90 -11.11 6.09 12.70
C ASP A 90 -10.36 5.78 11.40
N VAL A 91 -9.05 6.05 11.33
CA VAL A 91 -8.31 5.92 10.07
C VAL A 91 -6.81 5.78 10.27
N ALA A 92 -6.23 4.75 9.67
CA ALA A 92 -4.81 4.68 9.34
C ALA A 92 -4.65 4.69 7.81
N HIS A 93 -3.96 5.68 7.26
CA HIS A 93 -3.93 5.91 5.82
C HIS A 93 -2.62 6.58 5.36
N ASN A 94 -2.24 6.35 4.10
CA ASN A 94 -1.02 6.86 3.45
C ASN A 94 0.27 6.43 4.17
N PRO A 95 0.51 5.13 4.32
CA PRO A 95 1.74 4.66 4.94
C PRO A 95 2.97 5.11 4.15
N THR A 96 4.05 5.36 4.86
CA THR A 96 5.39 5.54 4.28
C THR A 96 6.35 4.68 5.08
N ALA A 97 6.89 3.64 4.44
CA ALA A 97 7.88 2.77 5.04
C ALA A 97 9.28 3.27 4.67
N ILE A 98 10.13 3.44 5.66
CA ILE A 98 11.52 3.86 5.48
C ILE A 98 12.42 2.98 6.33
N ARG A 99 13.58 2.62 5.79
CA ARG A 99 14.60 1.96 6.60
C ARG A 99 15.55 3.01 7.17
N TRP A 100 15.69 3.04 8.49
CA TRP A 100 16.60 3.96 9.18
C TRP A 100 17.31 3.27 10.34
N GLN A 101 18.65 3.33 10.34
CA GLN A 101 19.51 2.77 11.39
C GLN A 101 19.17 1.31 11.78
N GLY A 102 18.94 0.46 10.78
CA GLY A 102 18.63 -0.96 10.99
C GLY A 102 17.18 -1.24 11.43
N LYS A 103 16.31 -0.23 11.44
CA LYS A 103 14.88 -0.36 11.74
C LYS A 103 14.03 0.05 10.53
N TYR A 104 12.77 -0.34 10.55
CA TYR A 104 11.74 -0.08 9.54
C TYR A 104 10.59 0.71 10.16
#